data_AF-A0A9D7NG87-F1
#
_entry.id   AF-A0A9D7NG87-F1
#
_cell.length_a   1.000
_cell.length_b   1.000
_cell.length_c   1.000
_cell.angle_alpha   90.00
_cell.angle_beta   90.00
_cell.angle_gamma   90.00
#
_symmetry.space_group_name_H-M   'P 1'
#
loop_
_entity.id
_entity.type
_entity.pdbx_description
1 polymer ?
#
loop_
_entity_poly.entity_id
_entity_poly.type
_entity_poly.pdbx_seq_one_letter_code
_entity_poly.pdbx_strand_id
1 'polypeptide(L)' 'MKKNAEWLSLVGFVLVTLGISALALSFVGLRFSFLIWLDAPGRFFGFAVRVLMVVFGFLLVYIAKSDFKGE' A
#
# COMPACT_ATOMS: atom_id res chain seq x y z
N MET A 1 -19.67 -8.29 15.64
CA MET A 1 -18.77 -7.18 15.26
C MET A 1 -18.17 -7.42 13.85
N LYS A 2 -19.01 -7.59 12.82
CA LYS A 2 -18.59 -8.07 11.47
C LYS A 2 -18.17 -6.97 10.47
N LYS A 3 -18.42 -5.68 10.77
CA LYS A 3 -18.18 -4.53 9.85
C LYS A 3 -16.70 -4.16 9.61
N ASN A 4 -15.79 -4.62 10.46
CA ASN A 4 -14.41 -4.11 10.46
C ASN A 4 -13.53 -4.81 9.44
N ALA A 5 -13.76 -6.10 9.18
CA ALA A 5 -12.98 -6.91 8.23
C ALA A 5 -13.19 -6.45 6.77
N GLU A 6 -14.43 -6.11 6.40
CA GLU A 6 -14.74 -5.55 5.07
C GLU A 6 -14.00 -4.23 4.85
N TRP A 7 -13.98 -3.36 5.88
CA TRP A 7 -13.32 -2.07 5.82
C TRP A 7 -11.80 -2.18 5.76
N LEU A 8 -11.22 -3.12 6.51
CA LEU A 8 -9.80 -3.46 6.41
C LEU A 8 -9.42 -3.99 5.03
N SER A 9 -10.27 -4.80 4.40
CA SER A 9 -10.01 -5.32 3.05
C SER A 9 -10.02 -4.22 1.98
N LEU A 10 -10.96 -3.27 2.09
CA LEU A 10 -11.09 -2.13 1.18
C LEU A 10 -9.92 -1.16 1.32
N VAL A 11 -9.52 -0.86 2.56
CA VAL A 11 -8.32 -0.05 2.84
C VAL A 11 -7.06 -0.75 2.31
N GLY A 12 -6.91 -2.05 2.56
CA GLY A 12 -5.80 -2.84 2.04
C GLY A 12 -5.75 -2.84 0.51
N PHE A 13 -6.89 -3.02 -0.16
CA PHE A 13 -6.99 -3.03 -1.62
C PHE A 13 -6.60 -1.68 -2.23
N VAL A 14 -7.09 -0.58 -1.67
CA VAL A 14 -6.71 0.78 -2.08
C VAL A 14 -5.21 1.00 -1.87
N LEU A 15 -4.67 0.58 -0.72
CA LEU A 15 -3.25 0.74 -0.41
C LEU A 15 -2.34 -0.05 -1.37
N VAL A 16 -2.72 -1.29 -1.73
CA VAL A 16 -2.01 -2.09 -2.74
C VAL A 16 -2.06 -1.40 -4.10
N THR A 17 -3.24 -0.96 -4.53
CA THR A 17 -3.41 -0.32 -5.84
C THR A 17 -2.61 0.97 -5.94
N LEU A 18 -2.64 1.81 -4.90
CA LEU A 18 -1.81 3.01 -4.79
C LEU A 18 -0.32 2.69 -4.76
N GLY A 19 0.08 1.66 -4.00
CA GLY A 19 1.47 1.22 -3.91
C GLY A 19 2.03 0.76 -5.25
N ILE A 20 1.30 -0.11 -5.96
CA ILE A 20 1.68 -0.61 -7.29
C ILE A 20 1.76 0.55 -8.29
N SER A 21 0.76 1.44 -8.28
CA SER A 21 0.77 2.63 -9.14
C SER A 21 1.97 3.52 -8.83
N ALA A 22 2.29 3.72 -7.54
CA ALA A 22 3.44 4.52 -7.14
C ALA A 22 4.78 3.89 -7.55
N LEU A 23 4.91 2.57 -7.51
CA LEU A 23 6.06 1.86 -8.05
C LEU A 23 6.15 2.00 -9.58
N ALA A 24 5.04 1.84 -10.30
CA ALA A 24 4.98 2.01 -11.75
C ALA A 24 5.42 3.42 -12.17
N LEU A 25 4.92 4.47 -11.50
CA LEU A 25 5.39 5.84 -11.72
C LEU A 25 6.89 5.99 -11.44
N SER A 26 7.39 5.36 -10.38
CA SER A 26 8.80 5.41 -10.02
C SER A 26 9.72 4.81 -11.08
N PHE A 27 9.26 3.82 -11.86
CA PHE A 27 10.03 3.25 -12.97
C PHE A 27 10.17 4.21 -14.16
N VAL A 28 9.16 5.04 -14.42
CA VAL A 28 9.20 6.10 -15.45
C VAL A 28 9.86 7.40 -14.93
N GLY A 29 10.36 7.41 -13.70
CA GLY A 29 10.95 8.59 -13.06
C GLY A 29 9.92 9.61 -12.57
N LEU A 30 8.64 9.30 -12.67
CA LEU A 30 7.54 10.11 -12.16
C LEU A 30 7.32 9.84 -10.67
N ARG A 31 6.81 10.85 -9.96
CA ARG A 31 6.58 10.78 -8.52
C ARG A 31 5.16 11.25 -8.23
N PHE A 32 4.44 10.50 -7.40
CA PHE A 32 3.15 10.96 -6.89
C PHE A 32 3.36 12.22 -6.07
N SER A 33 2.64 13.29 -6.38
CA SER A 33 2.77 14.57 -5.66
C SER A 33 2.52 14.42 -4.16
N PHE A 34 1.63 13.50 -3.77
CA PHE A 34 1.34 13.15 -2.39
C PHE A 34 2.48 12.39 -1.68
N LEU A 35 3.39 11.73 -2.41
CA LEU A 35 4.51 10.96 -1.86
C LEU A 35 5.86 11.68 -1.98
N ILE A 36 5.89 12.94 -2.42
CA ILE A 36 7.15 13.70 -2.58
C ILE A 36 7.89 13.85 -1.24
N TRP A 37 7.16 13.95 -0.12
CA TRP A 37 7.74 14.04 1.22
C TRP A 37 8.57 12.81 1.60
N LEU A 38 8.28 11.65 1.03
CA LEU A 38 9.06 10.42 1.22
C LEU A 38 10.39 10.42 0.47
N ASP A 39 10.55 11.28 -0.54
CA ASP A 39 11.82 11.46 -1.25
C ASP A 39 12.74 12.47 -0.56
N ALA A 40 12.30 13.15 0.51
CA ALA A 40 13.09 14.15 1.22
C ALA A 40 14.45 13.64 1.75
N PRO A 41 14.55 12.44 2.37
CA PRO A 41 15.84 11.89 2.80
C PRO A 41 16.65 11.24 1.65
N GLY A 42 16.07 11.11 0.45
CA GLY A 42 16.77 10.59 -0.74
C GLY A 42 15.91 9.66 -1.60
N ARG A 43 16.22 9.61 -2.89
CA ARG A 43 15.46 8.84 -3.91
C ARG A 43 15.41 7.33 -3.60
N PHE A 44 16.47 6.77 -3.02
CA PHE A 44 16.50 5.35 -2.66
C PHE A 44 15.55 5.04 -1.49
N PHE A 45 15.48 5.94 -0.50
CA PHE A 45 14.55 5.81 0.62
C PHE A 45 13.09 5.91 0.15
N GLY A 46 12.80 6.86 -0.75
CA GLY A 46 11.47 7.00 -1.35
C GLY A 46 11.03 5.74 -2.10
N PHE A 47 11.95 5.08 -2.81
CA PHE A 47 11.69 3.78 -3.45
C PHE A 47 11.43 2.66 -2.43
N ALA A 48 12.27 2.54 -1.40
CA ALA A 48 12.12 1.51 -0.36
C ALA A 48 10.77 1.63 0.37
N VAL A 49 10.33 2.85 0.68
CA VAL A 49 9.02 3.05 1.33
C VAL A 49 7.86 2.73 0.39
N ARG A 50 7.96 3.01 -0.91
CA ARG A 50 6.94 2.58 -1.89
C ARG A 50 6.80 1.06 -1.92
N VAL A 51 7.92 0.34 -1.89
CA VAL A 51 7.91 -1.13 -1.78
C VAL A 51 7.23 -1.57 -0.49
N LEU A 52 7.59 -0.97 0.65
CA LEU A 52 6.95 -1.27 1.94
C LEU A 52 5.44 -0.99 1.92
N MET A 53 4.98 0.10 1.30
CA MET A 53 3.53 0.38 1.16
C MET A 53 2.79 -0.74 0.42
N VAL A 54 3.39 -1.30 -0.63
CA VAL A 54 2.78 -2.41 -1.39
C VAL A 54 2.71 -3.66 -0.51
N VAL A 55 3.83 -4.03 0.13
CA VAL A 55 3.89 -5.20 1.02
C VAL A 55 2.91 -5.06 2.18
N PHE A 56 2.83 -3.88 2.79
CA PHE A 56 1.94 -3.60 3.90
C PHE A 56 0.46 -3.64 3.47
N GLY A 57 0.14 -3.13 2.28
CA GLY A 57 -1.19 -3.27 1.69
C GLY A 57 -1.57 -4.73 1.49
N PHE A 58 -0.66 -5.56 0.96
CA PHE A 58 -0.90 -6.99 0.80
C PHE A 58 -1.10 -7.70 2.14
N LEU A 59 -0.32 -7.34 3.17
CA LEU A 59 -0.48 -7.87 4.53
C LEU A 59 -1.85 -7.50 5.12
N LEU A 60 -2.31 -6.25 4.94
CA LEU A 60 -3.64 -5.84 5.39
C LEU A 60 -4.76 -6.61 4.69
N VAL A 61 -4.66 -6.81 3.36
CA VAL A 61 -5.61 -7.64 2.62
C VAL A 61 -5.59 -9.09 3.11
N TYR A 62 -4.40 -9.64 3.38
CA TYR A 62 -4.25 -11.01 3.86
C TYR A 62 -4.84 -11.19 5.25
N ILE A 63 -4.60 -10.26 6.17
CA ILE A 63 -5.17 -10.28 7.53
C ILE A 63 -6.68 -10.11 7.46
N ALA A 64 -7.19 -9.16 6.66
CA ALA A 64 -8.63 -8.97 6.47
C ALA A 64 -9.32 -10.23 5.93
N LYS A 65 -8.67 -10.94 4.99
CA LYS A 65 -9.17 -12.20 4.43
C LYS A 65 -9.07 -13.37 5.42
N SER A 66 -8.05 -13.37 6.28
CA SER A 66 -7.87 -14.37 7.35
C SER A 66 -8.90 -14.19 8.46
N ASP A 67 -9.23 -12.94 8.82
CA ASP A 67 -10.30 -12.60 9.76
C ASP A 67 -11.68 -12.94 9.17
N PHE A 68 -11.81 -12.93 7.84
CA PHE A 68 -13.00 -13.41 7.13
C PHE A 68 -13.16 -14.94 7.12
N LYS A 69 -12.15 -15.71 7.59
CA LYS A 69 -12.27 -17.17 7.77
C LYS A 69 -12.96 -17.50 9.10
N GLY A 70 -14.19 -17.02 9.22
CA GLY A 70 -15.07 -17.31 10.32
C GLY A 70 -16.36 -17.94 9.83
N GLU A 71 -16.25 -19.06 9.11
CA GLU A 71 -17.15 -20.25 9.08
C GLU A 71 -16.35 -21.49 8.64
#